data_AF-A0A5C4P9Y4-F1
#
_entry.id   AF-A0A5C4P9Y4-F1
#
_cell.length_a   1.000
_cell.length_b   1.000
_cell.length_c   1.000
_cell.angle_alpha   90.00
_cell.angle_beta   90.00
_cell.angle_gamma   90.00
#
_symmetry.space_group_name_H-M   'P 1'
#
loop_
_entity.id
_entity.type
_entity.pdbx_description
1 polymer ?
#
loop_
_entity_poly.entity_id
_entity_poly.type
_entity_poly.pdbx_seq_one_letter_code
_entity_poly.pdbx_strand_id
1 'polypeptide(L)'
;LTLSASETITEGGQITYTATLTNAAQTPVTVTLSNGSVINIAAGETTGTVAVNTPANDVYNNGSTVSTTITGATGGNFENLVPDTTPAVTTITDSVDNTGLTLSASETITEGGQITYTATLTNAAQTPVTVTLSNGSVINIAAGETTGTVAVNTPANDVYN
;
A
#
# COMPACT_ATOMS: atom_id res chain seq x y z
N LEU A 1 -28.97 -5.86 -15.93
CA LEU A 1 -28.21 -5.75 -14.66
C LEU A 1 -26.83 -5.25 -15.00
N THR A 2 -26.41 -4.11 -14.47
CA THR A 2 -25.09 -3.50 -14.75
C THR A 2 -24.21 -3.50 -13.50
N LEU A 3 -22.90 -3.36 -13.69
CA LEU A 3 -21.89 -3.26 -12.63
C LEU A 3 -21.07 -1.98 -12.80
N SER A 4 -20.86 -1.25 -11.71
CA SER A 4 -19.89 -0.16 -11.63
C SER A 4 -18.96 -0.32 -10.43
N ALA A 5 -17.84 0.40 -10.44
CA ALA A 5 -16.86 0.43 -9.37
C ALA A 5 -16.34 1.86 -9.14
N SER A 6 -15.65 2.10 -8.02
CA SER A 6 -14.88 3.33 -7.81
C SER A 6 -13.87 3.53 -8.94
N GLU A 7 -13.83 4.69 -9.60
CA GLU A 7 -12.98 4.89 -10.79
C GLU A 7 -11.48 4.97 -10.45
N THR A 8 -11.12 5.74 -9.43
CA THR A 8 -9.74 5.90 -8.96
C THR A 8 -9.72 5.98 -7.45
N ILE A 9 -8.82 5.23 -6.83
CA ILE A 9 -8.59 5.22 -5.38
C ILE A 9 -7.08 5.12 -5.11
N THR A 10 -6.67 5.49 -3.91
CA THR A 10 -5.31 5.21 -3.41
C THR A 10 -5.27 3.83 -2.75
N GLU A 11 -4.11 3.18 -2.79
CA GLU A 11 -3.84 1.98 -1.96
C GLU A 11 -4.13 2.22 -0.47
N GLY A 12 -4.38 1.15 0.29
CA GLY A 12 -4.93 1.20 1.64
C GLY A 12 -6.41 1.61 1.71
N GLY A 13 -7.03 1.91 0.57
CA GLY A 13 -8.45 2.22 0.43
C GLY A 13 -9.35 1.00 0.17
N GLN A 14 -10.51 1.28 -0.41
CA GLN A 14 -11.54 0.27 -0.70
C GLN A 14 -12.19 0.54 -2.05
N ILE A 15 -12.39 -0.54 -2.82
CA ILE A 15 -13.20 -0.53 -4.04
C ILE A 15 -14.64 -0.84 -3.65
N THR A 16 -15.56 0.05 -4.02
CA THR A 16 -17.00 -0.19 -3.87
C THR A 16 -17.56 -0.66 -5.21
N TYR A 17 -18.00 -1.90 -5.30
CA TYR A 17 -18.73 -2.41 -6.45
C TYR A 17 -20.23 -2.21 -6.23
N THR A 18 -20.92 -1.69 -7.24
CA THR A 18 -22.37 -1.47 -7.22
C THR A 18 -23.03 -2.22 -8.36
N ALA A 19 -23.98 -3.09 -8.03
CA ALA A 19 -24.81 -3.78 -9.01
C ALA A 19 -26.17 -3.07 -9.11
N THR A 20 -26.62 -2.78 -10.33
CA THR A 20 -27.86 -2.03 -10.58
C THR A 20 -28.81 -2.82 -11.47
N LEU A 21 -30.03 -3.03 -10.98
CA LEU A 21 -31.17 -3.58 -11.70
C LEU A 21 -31.96 -2.46 -12.36
N THR A 22 -32.62 -2.77 -13.48
CA THR A 22 -33.51 -1.81 -14.17
C THR A 22 -34.89 -1.72 -13.52
N ASN A 23 -35.26 -2.69 -12.69
CA ASN A 23 -36.51 -2.75 -11.94
C ASN A 23 -36.24 -3.32 -10.55
N ALA A 24 -37.11 -2.98 -9.58
CA ALA A 24 -37.01 -3.50 -8.22
C ALA A 24 -37.17 -5.02 -8.19
N ALA A 25 -36.34 -5.69 -7.39
CA ALA A 25 -36.39 -7.14 -7.24
C ALA A 25 -37.61 -7.56 -6.41
N GLN A 26 -38.38 -8.57 -6.82
CA GLN A 26 -39.50 -9.06 -5.99
C GLN A 26 -39.03 -10.03 -4.90
N THR A 27 -37.92 -10.71 -5.15
CA THR A 27 -37.17 -11.53 -4.19
C THR A 27 -35.71 -11.09 -4.19
N PRO A 28 -34.89 -11.43 -3.17
CA PRO A 28 -33.48 -11.06 -3.20
C PRO A 28 -32.76 -11.54 -4.46
N VAL A 29 -31.80 -10.74 -4.95
CA VAL A 29 -30.88 -11.11 -6.03
C VAL A 29 -29.49 -11.29 -5.46
N THR A 30 -28.85 -12.39 -5.82
CA THR A 30 -27.44 -12.65 -5.54
C THR A 30 -26.64 -12.49 -6.83
N VAL A 31 -25.67 -11.59 -6.83
CA VAL A 31 -24.78 -11.32 -7.97
C VAL A 31 -23.37 -11.77 -7.60
N THR A 32 -22.77 -12.63 -8.42
CA THR A 32 -21.41 -13.15 -8.24
C THR A 32 -20.45 -12.45 -9.20
N LEU A 33 -19.34 -11.96 -8.67
CA LEU A 33 -18.32 -11.22 -9.43
C LEU A 33 -17.09 -12.09 -9.73
N SER A 34 -16.32 -11.74 -10.76
CA SER A 34 -15.13 -12.51 -11.17
C SER A 34 -13.99 -12.52 -10.14
N ASN A 35 -13.97 -11.55 -9.23
CA ASN A 35 -13.05 -11.50 -8.10
C ASN A 35 -13.52 -12.35 -6.89
N GLY A 36 -14.61 -13.11 -7.03
CA GLY A 36 -15.20 -13.94 -5.98
C GLY A 36 -16.14 -13.21 -5.02
N SER A 37 -16.28 -11.89 -5.14
CA SER A 37 -17.20 -11.12 -4.29
C SER A 37 -18.66 -11.40 -4.65
N VAL A 38 -19.54 -11.24 -3.65
CA VAL A 38 -20.98 -11.40 -3.80
C VAL A 38 -21.68 -10.11 -3.42
N ILE A 39 -22.52 -9.59 -4.31
CA ILE A 39 -23.43 -8.48 -4.05
C ILE A 39 -24.82 -9.05 -3.81
N ASN A 40 -25.48 -8.62 -2.75
CA ASN A 40 -26.86 -8.97 -2.47
C ASN A 40 -27.76 -7.74 -2.65
N ILE A 41 -28.77 -7.85 -3.50
CA ILE A 41 -29.81 -6.83 -3.70
C ILE A 41 -31.06 -7.33 -2.99
N ALA A 42 -31.57 -6.57 -2.02
CA ALA A 42 -32.75 -6.95 -1.25
C ALA A 42 -34.03 -6.92 -2.11
N ALA A 43 -35.06 -7.65 -1.68
CA ALA A 43 -36.39 -7.51 -2.27
C ALA A 43 -36.90 -6.07 -2.06
N GLY A 44 -37.53 -5.50 -3.09
CA GLY A 44 -37.96 -4.11 -3.16
C GLY A 44 -36.86 -3.15 -3.67
N GLU A 45 -35.61 -3.58 -3.71
CA GLU A 45 -34.48 -2.72 -4.08
C GLU A 45 -34.03 -2.90 -5.53
N THR A 46 -33.33 -1.89 -6.04
CA THR A 46 -32.71 -1.90 -7.37
C THR A 46 -31.19 -1.98 -7.32
N THR A 47 -30.59 -1.72 -6.16
CA THR A 47 -29.15 -1.64 -6.00
C THR A 47 -28.65 -2.47 -4.83
N GLY A 48 -27.43 -2.96 -4.96
CA GLY A 48 -26.67 -3.58 -3.89
C GLY A 48 -25.21 -3.25 -4.06
N THR A 49 -24.48 -3.25 -2.95
CA THR A 49 -23.05 -2.94 -2.94
C THR A 49 -22.25 -3.99 -2.21
N VAL A 50 -20.99 -4.12 -2.58
CA VAL A 50 -19.97 -4.84 -1.81
C VAL A 50 -18.68 -4.05 -1.87
N ALA A 51 -17.92 -4.10 -0.79
CA ALA A 51 -16.72 -3.31 -0.63
C ALA A 51 -15.52 -4.24 -0.43
N VAL A 52 -14.46 -4.03 -1.21
CA VAL A 52 -13.27 -4.88 -1.25
C VAL A 52 -12.04 -4.04 -0.97
N ASN A 53 -11.27 -4.40 0.05
CA ASN A 53 -10.07 -3.67 0.42
C ASN A 53 -9.00 -3.82 -0.67
N THR A 54 -8.25 -2.75 -0.93
CA THR A 54 -7.03 -2.82 -1.73
C THR A 54 -5.85 -3.32 -0.89
N PRO A 55 -4.70 -3.63 -1.51
CA PRO A 55 -3.44 -3.79 -0.78
C PRO A 55 -3.22 -2.63 0.20
N ALA A 56 -2.63 -2.92 1.36
CA ALA A 56 -2.31 -1.89 2.34
C ALA A 56 -1.27 -0.91 1.79
N ASN A 57 -1.36 0.35 2.20
CA ASN A 57 -0.36 1.35 1.85
C ASN A 57 1.04 0.92 2.30
N ASP A 58 2.01 1.03 1.42
CA ASP A 58 3.41 0.81 1.75
C ASP A 58 4.34 1.72 0.95
N VAL A 59 5.62 1.69 1.32
CA VAL A 59 6.65 2.56 0.71
C VAL A 59 7.04 2.15 -0.72
N TYR A 60 6.39 1.14 -1.30
CA TYR A 60 6.72 0.59 -2.61
C TYR A 60 5.73 1.06 -3.66
N ASN A 61 6.23 1.46 -4.83
CA ASN A 61 5.36 1.82 -5.93
C ASN A 61 4.57 0.60 -6.43
N ASN A 62 3.29 0.54 -6.06
CA ASN A 62 2.43 -0.60 -6.33
C ASN A 62 1.13 -0.22 -7.07
N GLY A 63 1.12 0.96 -7.70
CA GLY A 63 0.04 1.42 -8.54
C GLY A 63 -0.39 0.35 -9.56
N SER A 64 -1.69 0.10 -9.67
CA SER A 64 -2.24 -1.00 -10.46
C SER A 64 -3.63 -0.70 -11.00
N THR A 65 -4.11 -1.54 -11.91
CA THR A 65 -5.49 -1.47 -12.42
C THR A 65 -6.15 -2.83 -12.20
N VAL A 66 -7.34 -2.81 -11.61
CA VAL A 66 -8.15 -4.01 -11.43
C VAL A 66 -9.41 -3.94 -12.28
N SER A 67 -9.86 -5.10 -12.74
CA SER A 67 -11.02 -5.26 -13.61
C SER A 67 -11.90 -6.39 -13.07
N THR A 68 -13.21 -6.16 -12.98
CA THR A 68 -14.15 -7.13 -12.42
C THR A 68 -15.43 -7.16 -13.23
N THR A 69 -15.93 -8.35 -13.52
CA THR A 69 -17.15 -8.59 -14.31
C THR A 69 -18.18 -9.35 -13.49
N ILE A 70 -19.44 -9.30 -13.91
CA ILE A 70 -20.47 -10.20 -13.40
C ILE A 70 -20.25 -11.59 -14.03
N THR A 71 -20.19 -12.63 -13.20
CA THR A 71 -20.09 -14.03 -13.64
C THR A 71 -21.41 -14.79 -13.50
N GLY A 72 -22.31 -14.32 -12.64
CA GLY A 72 -23.64 -14.89 -12.50
C GLY A 72 -24.57 -13.98 -11.68
N ALA A 73 -25.87 -14.11 -11.92
CA ALA A 73 -26.90 -13.47 -11.11
C ALA A 73 -28.11 -14.41 -10.98
N THR A 74 -28.63 -14.58 -9.77
CA THR A 74 -29.76 -15.47 -9.48
C THR A 74 -30.76 -14.81 -8.55
N GLY A 75 -32.05 -15.14 -8.67
CA GLY A 75 -33.13 -14.60 -7.84
C GLY A 75 -33.90 -13.46 -8.52
N GLY A 76 -34.48 -12.57 -7.74
CA GLY A 76 -35.22 -11.40 -8.25
C GLY A 76 -36.64 -11.65 -8.73
N ASN A 77 -36.95 -12.89 -9.15
CA ASN A 77 -38.22 -13.29 -9.76
C ASN A 77 -38.56 -12.44 -11.01
N PHE A 78 -37.56 -12.22 -11.88
CA PHE A 78 -37.73 -11.54 -13.16
C PHE A 78 -38.09 -12.52 -14.27
N GLU A 79 -38.90 -12.10 -15.25
CA GLU A 79 -39.15 -12.87 -16.48
C GLU A 79 -37.87 -12.99 -17.33
N ASN A 80 -37.01 -11.97 -17.28
CA ASN A 80 -35.72 -11.96 -17.95
C ASN A 80 -34.71 -11.11 -17.19
N LEU A 81 -33.66 -11.73 -16.68
CA LEU A 81 -32.53 -11.05 -16.05
C LEU A 81 -31.26 -11.35 -16.87
N VAL A 82 -30.79 -10.34 -17.60
CA VAL A 82 -29.54 -10.42 -18.37
C VAL A 82 -28.47 -9.58 -17.67
N PRO A 83 -27.39 -10.20 -17.17
CA PRO A 83 -26.20 -9.50 -16.71
C PRO A 83 -25.44 -8.87 -17.89
N ASP A 84 -25.03 -7.62 -17.71
CA ASP A 84 -24.01 -6.99 -18.53
C ASP A 84 -22.64 -7.47 -18.05
N THR A 85 -21.86 -8.07 -18.96
CA THR A 85 -20.53 -8.59 -18.67
C THR A 85 -19.42 -7.58 -18.95
N THR A 86 -19.77 -6.31 -19.24
CA THR A 86 -18.80 -5.22 -19.35
C THR A 86 -18.02 -5.08 -18.05
N PRO A 87 -16.67 -5.08 -18.08
CA PRO A 87 -15.88 -4.97 -16.87
C PRO A 87 -16.00 -3.61 -16.20
N ALA A 88 -16.19 -3.62 -14.88
CA ALA A 88 -15.97 -2.45 -14.04
C ALA A 88 -14.47 -2.35 -13.72
N VAL A 89 -13.88 -1.19 -14.00
CA VAL A 89 -12.43 -0.96 -13.90
C VAL A 89 -12.15 0.07 -12.80
N THR A 90 -11.15 -0.21 -11.98
CA THR A 90 -10.65 0.70 -10.95
C THR A 90 -9.15 0.87 -11.10
N THR A 91 -8.69 2.13 -11.13
CA THR A 91 -7.27 2.45 -11.04
C THR A 91 -6.90 2.66 -9.56
N ILE A 92 -5.90 1.94 -9.09
CA ILE A 92 -5.31 2.09 -7.77
C ILE A 92 -4.02 2.87 -7.94
N THR A 93 -3.98 4.08 -7.40
CA THR A 93 -2.78 4.91 -7.39
C THR A 93 -1.97 4.64 -6.14
N ASP A 94 -0.66 4.61 -6.33
CA ASP A 94 0.33 4.62 -5.26
C ASP A 94 0.23 5.89 -4.41
N SER A 95 0.50 5.80 -3.11
CA SER A 95 0.68 6.99 -2.29
C SER A 95 2.16 7.42 -2.25
N VAL A 96 2.42 8.70 -2.01
CA VAL A 96 3.80 9.19 -1.91
C VAL A 96 4.28 9.04 -0.47
N ASP A 97 5.17 8.08 -0.23
CA ASP A 97 5.84 7.89 1.06
C ASP A 97 7.23 8.53 1.10
N ASN A 98 7.44 9.43 2.06
CA ASN A 98 8.73 10.10 2.24
C ASN A 98 9.61 9.35 3.26
N THR A 99 10.90 9.17 2.94
CA THR A 99 11.87 8.57 3.86
C THR A 99 12.83 9.64 4.37
N GLY A 100 12.83 9.86 5.69
CA GLY A 100 13.77 10.74 6.37
C GLY A 100 15.03 9.99 6.83
N LEU A 101 16.13 10.73 6.97
CA LEU A 101 17.40 10.23 7.51
C LEU A 101 17.81 11.12 8.70
N THR A 102 18.16 10.49 9.82
CA THR A 102 18.79 11.15 10.97
C THR A 102 20.17 10.57 11.23
N LEU A 103 21.11 11.40 11.67
CA LEU A 103 22.47 11.00 12.01
C LEU A 103 22.76 11.36 13.46
N SER A 104 23.20 10.40 14.25
CA SER A 104 23.65 10.60 15.62
C SER A 104 25.09 10.11 15.81
N ALA A 105 25.74 10.59 16.86
CA ALA A 105 27.08 10.17 17.26
C ALA A 105 27.08 9.83 18.76
N SER A 106 27.95 8.92 19.18
CA SER A 106 28.16 8.61 20.59
C SER A 106 28.62 9.85 21.40
N GLU A 107 27.93 10.17 22.50
CA GLU A 107 28.04 11.44 23.23
C GLU A 107 29.33 11.63 24.05
N THR A 108 30.07 10.56 24.35
CA THR A 108 31.30 10.64 25.15
C THR A 108 32.39 9.76 24.56
N ILE A 109 33.58 10.36 24.39
CA ILE A 109 34.79 9.71 23.92
C ILE A 109 35.96 10.17 24.77
N THR A 110 36.77 9.22 25.23
CA THR A 110 38.09 9.49 25.79
C THR A 110 39.09 9.66 24.63
N GLU A 111 40.16 10.43 24.82
CA GLU A 111 41.27 10.48 23.85
C GLU A 111 41.80 9.06 23.57
N GLY A 112 42.03 8.73 22.30
CA GLY A 112 42.32 7.36 21.86
C GLY A 112 41.10 6.42 21.80
N GLY A 113 39.89 6.94 21.99
CA GLY A 113 38.62 6.22 21.85
C GLY A 113 38.07 6.18 20.41
N GLN A 114 36.79 5.82 20.29
CA GLN A 114 36.10 5.67 19.00
C GLN A 114 34.75 6.37 19.04
N ILE A 115 34.45 7.17 18.02
CA ILE A 115 33.13 7.74 17.78
C ILE A 115 32.34 6.74 16.93
N THR A 116 31.19 6.30 17.43
CA THR A 116 30.24 5.55 16.61
C THR A 116 29.21 6.52 16.04
N TYR A 117 29.13 6.59 14.72
CA TYR A 117 28.07 7.31 14.02
C TYR A 117 26.98 6.33 13.61
N THR A 118 25.73 6.69 13.88
CA THR A 118 24.55 5.89 13.54
C THR A 118 23.64 6.68 12.62
N ALA A 119 23.41 6.16 11.42
CA ALA A 119 22.41 6.66 10.49
C ALA A 119 21.10 5.88 10.72
N THR A 120 19.98 6.58 10.85
CA THR A 120 18.65 5.99 11.05
C THR A 120 17.66 6.54 10.03
N LEU A 121 17.09 5.65 9.23
CA LEU A 121 16.00 5.94 8.30
C LEU A 121 14.64 5.82 8.99
N THR A 122 13.65 6.59 8.55
CA THR A 122 12.26 6.46 9.03
C THR A 122 11.53 5.24 8.45
N ASN A 123 12.02 4.71 7.33
CA ASN A 123 11.52 3.49 6.68
C ASN A 123 12.71 2.58 6.35
N ALA A 124 12.47 1.27 6.29
CA ALA A 124 13.53 0.31 5.93
C ALA A 124 14.05 0.58 4.51
N ALA A 125 15.36 0.45 4.34
CA ALA A 125 16.02 0.60 3.04
C ALA A 125 15.63 -0.56 2.11
N GLN A 126 15.22 -0.27 0.88
CA GLN A 126 14.87 -1.33 -0.09
C GLN A 126 16.11 -1.91 -0.78
N THR A 127 17.03 -1.04 -1.12
CA THR A 127 18.38 -1.37 -1.59
C THR A 127 19.39 -0.83 -0.59
N PRO A 128 20.63 -1.34 -0.54
CA PRO A 128 21.65 -0.78 0.33
C PRO A 128 21.77 0.74 0.16
N VAL A 129 21.74 1.48 1.26
CA VAL A 129 21.92 2.94 1.30
C VAL A 129 23.29 3.26 1.84
N THR A 130 24.03 4.06 1.08
CA THR A 130 25.36 4.54 1.46
C THR A 130 25.27 5.98 1.93
N VAL A 131 25.70 6.25 3.17
CA VAL A 131 25.80 7.59 3.74
C VAL A 131 27.28 7.93 3.91
N THR A 132 27.76 8.92 3.14
CA THR A 132 29.13 9.43 3.25
C THR A 132 29.16 10.62 4.19
N LEU A 133 29.92 10.50 5.27
CA LEU A 133 30.13 11.57 6.25
C LEU A 133 31.17 12.58 5.75
N SER A 134 31.15 13.80 6.28
CA SER A 134 32.10 14.86 5.92
C SER A 134 33.56 14.51 6.26
N ASN A 135 33.77 13.62 7.23
CA ASN A 135 35.08 13.07 7.58
C ASN A 135 35.54 11.94 6.62
N GLY A 136 34.78 11.65 5.56
CA GLY A 136 35.07 10.60 4.58
C GLY A 136 34.64 9.19 4.99
N SER A 137 34.14 8.98 6.21
CA SER A 137 33.65 7.67 6.64
C SER A 137 32.33 7.32 5.97
N VAL A 138 32.09 6.03 5.77
CA VAL A 138 30.91 5.52 5.06
C VAL A 138 30.09 4.64 5.98
N ILE A 139 28.81 4.97 6.12
CA ILE A 139 27.79 4.11 6.76
C ILE A 139 27.03 3.39 5.66
N ASN A 140 26.93 2.07 5.75
CA ASN A 140 26.09 1.27 4.88
C ASN A 140 24.87 0.76 5.66
N ILE A 141 23.68 1.12 5.21
CA ILE A 141 22.41 0.57 5.69
C ILE A 141 22.03 -0.53 4.71
N ALA A 142 21.96 -1.78 5.17
CA ALA A 142 21.63 -2.90 4.30
C ALA A 142 20.16 -2.83 3.83
N ALA A 143 19.84 -3.52 2.74
CA ALA A 143 18.46 -3.74 2.36
C ALA A 143 17.70 -4.45 3.49
N GLY A 144 16.48 -4.01 3.77
CA GLY A 144 15.63 -4.45 4.88
C GLY A 144 15.89 -3.71 6.20
N GLU A 145 16.98 -2.96 6.33
CA GLU A 145 17.37 -2.32 7.59
C GLU A 145 16.98 -0.85 7.64
N THR A 146 16.71 -0.34 8.85
CA THR A 146 16.51 1.09 9.10
C THR A 146 17.75 1.77 9.63
N THR A 147 18.77 1.01 10.04
CA THR A 147 19.96 1.55 10.69
C THR A 147 21.25 1.04 10.08
N GLY A 148 22.26 1.89 10.11
CA GLY A 148 23.65 1.52 9.80
C GLY A 148 24.58 2.29 10.72
N THR A 149 25.75 1.71 11.00
CA THR A 149 26.76 2.33 11.85
C THR A 149 28.13 2.33 11.20
N VAL A 150 28.95 3.32 11.56
CA VAL A 150 30.39 3.31 11.29
C VAL A 150 31.12 3.84 12.50
N ALA A 151 32.27 3.24 12.77
CA ALA A 151 33.08 3.58 13.93
C ALA A 151 34.39 4.23 13.47
N VAL A 152 34.67 5.42 14.01
CA VAL A 152 35.80 6.26 13.59
C VAL A 152 36.69 6.50 14.79
N ASN A 153 37.97 6.15 14.67
CA ASN A 153 38.94 6.34 15.74
C ASN A 153 39.20 7.84 15.95
N THR A 154 39.27 8.26 17.22
CA THR A 154 39.75 9.60 17.55
C THR A 154 41.28 9.63 17.41
N PRO A 155 41.88 10.82 17.20
CA PRO A 155 43.33 10.95 17.28
C PRO A 155 43.89 10.35 18.57
N ALA A 156 45.05 9.70 18.48
CA ALA A 156 45.75 9.21 19.66
C ALA A 156 46.07 10.38 20.59
N ASN A 157 46.02 10.13 21.90
CA ASN A 157 46.44 11.09 22.90
C ASN A 157 47.90 11.52 22.62
N ASP A 158 48.10 12.82 22.43
CA ASP A 158 49.41 13.45 22.29
C ASP A 158 49.81 14.07 23.64
N VAL A 159 51.02 13.76 24.11
CA VAL A 159 51.57 14.19 25.39
C VAL A 159 52.02 15.67 25.37
N TYR A 160 51.97 16.36 24.22
CA TYR A 160 52.46 17.73 24.07
C TYR A 160 51.33 18.75 23.88
N ASN A 161 51.26 19.71 24.81
CA ASN A 161 50.56 21.00 24.70
C ASN A 161 51.59 22.13 24.71
#